data_AF-A0A5J4TL62-F1
#
_entry.id   AF-A0A5J4TL62-F1
#
_cell.length_a   1.000
_cell.length_b   1.000
_cell.length_c   1.000
_cell.angle_alpha   90.00
_cell.angle_beta   90.00
_cell.angle_gamma   90.00
#
_symmetry.space_group_name_H-M   'P 1'
#
loop_
_entity.id
_entity.type
_entity.pdbx_description
1 polymer ?
#
loop_
_entity_poly.entity_id
_entity_poly.type
_entity_poly.pdbx_seq_one_letter_code
_entity_poly.pdbx_strand_id
1 'polypeptide(L)'
;MCLCLFSQTNKVREVEELGVRVRIHVYKSNNDLVEGLQIRRVIRDEAIRETMLAIDRGIFINEDQKQWQYEDRALPLGYNSTISAPHIHSLGLRVMYLGLKDRLNVKIL
;
A
#
# COMPACT_ATOMS: atom_id res chain seq x y z
N MET A 1 4.64 -28.11 -10.71
CA MET A 1 3.68 -28.34 -9.63
C MET A 1 2.92 -27.04 -9.41
N CYS A 2 1.74 -26.91 -10.01
CA CYS A 2 0.91 -25.72 -9.93
C CYS A 2 -0.01 -25.88 -8.71
N LEU A 3 0.20 -25.09 -7.67
CA LEU A 3 -0.76 -24.98 -6.56
C LEU A 3 -1.51 -23.65 -6.71
N CYS A 4 -2.61 -23.71 -7.45
CA CYS A 4 -3.75 -22.85 -7.17
C CYS A 4 -4.49 -23.43 -5.95
N LEU A 5 -4.96 -22.50 -5.09
CA LEU A 5 -6.07 -22.58 -4.14
C LEU A 5 -5.68 -22.35 -2.68
N PHE A 6 -5.63 -21.07 -2.29
CA PHE A 6 -6.20 -20.64 -1.02
C PHE A 6 -7.08 -19.40 -1.26
N SER A 7 -8.33 -19.52 -0.83
CA SER A 7 -9.42 -18.54 -0.90
C SER A 7 -9.06 -17.20 -0.24
N GLN A 8 -9.34 -16.06 -0.90
CA GLN A 8 -9.42 -14.74 -0.25
C GLN A 8 -10.70 -14.02 -0.65
N THR A 9 -11.84 -14.60 -0.29
CA THR A 9 -13.14 -13.94 -0.39
C THR A 9 -13.23 -12.83 0.67
N ASN A 10 -13.54 -11.59 0.23
CA ASN A 10 -13.81 -10.37 1.03
C ASN A 10 -12.63 -9.49 1.49
N LYS A 11 -11.67 -9.18 0.61
CA LYS A 11 -10.75 -8.03 0.79
C LYS A 11 -11.12 -6.80 -0.06
N VAL A 12 -12.32 -6.75 -0.63
CA VAL A 12 -12.76 -5.66 -1.48
C VAL A 12 -14.08 -5.12 -0.97
N ARG A 13 -14.17 -3.80 -0.81
CA ARG A 13 -15.37 -3.04 -0.51
C ARG A 13 -15.80 -2.29 -1.76
N GLU A 14 -17.05 -2.47 -2.17
CA GLU A 14 -17.66 -1.64 -3.21
C GLU A 14 -18.26 -0.39 -2.55
N VAL A 15 -17.92 0.77 -3.10
CA VAL A 15 -18.48 2.07 -2.70
C VAL A 15 -19.01 2.77 -3.95
N GLU A 16 -20.12 3.47 -3.79
CA GLU A 16 -20.65 4.35 -4.82
C GLU A 16 -20.29 5.79 -4.46
N GLU A 17 -19.43 6.41 -5.26
CA GLU A 17 -19.01 7.79 -5.09
C GLU A 17 -19.38 8.56 -6.35
N LEU A 18 -20.18 9.63 -6.19
CA LEU A 18 -20.64 10.47 -7.31
C LEU A 18 -21.32 9.68 -8.45
N GLY A 19 -22.03 8.60 -8.11
CA GLY A 19 -22.68 7.70 -9.09
C GLY A 19 -21.73 6.71 -9.78
N VAL A 20 -20.47 6.63 -9.35
CA VAL A 20 -19.48 5.68 -9.87
C VAL A 20 -19.21 4.60 -8.83
N ARG A 21 -19.33 3.34 -9.24
CA ARG A 21 -18.98 2.18 -8.40
C ARG A 21 -17.46 1.96 -8.41
N VAL A 22 -16.84 2.11 -7.25
CA VAL A 22 -15.40 1.93 -7.05
C VAL A 22 -15.16 0.74 -6.12
N ARG A 23 -14.10 -0.02 -6.42
CA ARG A 23 -13.64 -1.15 -5.61
C ARG A 23 -12.40 -0.75 -4.83
N ILE A 24 -12.51 -0.78 -3.50
CA ILE A 24 -11.42 -0.46 -2.58
C ILE A 24 -10.94 -1.76 -1.94
N HIS A 25 -9.63 -2.00 -1.93
CA HIS A 25 -9.07 -3.11 -1.18
C HIS A 25 -8.97 -2.76 0.30
N VAL A 26 -9.43 -3.66 1.16
CA VAL A 26 -9.54 -3.44 2.61
C VAL A 26 -8.82 -4.54 3.37
N TYR A 27 -8.15 -4.16 4.46
CA TYR A 27 -7.27 -5.04 5.24
C TYR A 27 -7.49 -4.80 6.75
N LYS A 28 -7.14 -5.78 7.59
CA LYS A 28 -7.38 -5.69 9.05
C LYS A 28 -6.20 -5.07 9.81
N SER A 29 -5.00 -5.14 9.25
CA SER A 29 -3.75 -4.70 9.88
C SER A 29 -2.79 -4.12 8.83
N ASN A 30 -1.74 -3.43 9.27
CA ASN A 30 -0.65 -3.01 8.37
C ASN A 30 0.02 -4.21 7.68
N ASN A 31 0.19 -5.32 8.40
CA ASN A 31 0.77 -6.54 7.84
C ASN A 31 -0.12 -7.10 6.72
N ASP A 32 -1.44 -7.22 6.97
CA ASP A 32 -2.41 -7.69 5.97
C ASP A 32 -2.42 -6.80 4.73
N LEU A 33 -2.28 -5.48 4.93
CA LEU A 33 -2.19 -4.49 3.85
C LEU A 33 -0.95 -4.73 3.01
N VAL A 34 0.23 -4.84 3.62
CA VAL A 34 1.49 -5.08 2.90
C VAL A 34 1.46 -6.42 2.17
N GLU A 35 1.00 -7.49 2.82
CA GLU A 35 0.82 -8.81 2.18
C GLU A 35 -0.16 -8.73 1.01
N GLY A 36 -1.25 -7.98 1.17
CA GLY A 36 -2.21 -7.71 0.11
C GLY A 36 -1.60 -7.04 -1.11
N LEU A 37 -0.77 -6.03 -0.89
CA LEU A 37 -0.03 -5.35 -1.94
C LEU A 37 0.98 -6.26 -2.63
N GLN A 38 1.63 -7.18 -1.91
CA GLN A 38 2.51 -8.20 -2.49
C GLN A 38 1.74 -9.21 -3.35
N ILE A 39 0.62 -9.75 -2.86
CA ILE A 39 -0.23 -10.69 -3.61
C ILE A 39 -0.70 -10.05 -4.92
N ARG A 40 -1.03 -8.75 -4.89
CA ARG A 40 -1.42 -7.95 -6.07
C ARG A 40 -0.23 -7.51 -6.94
N ARG A 41 1.00 -7.91 -6.61
CA ARG A 41 2.25 -7.59 -7.31
C ARG A 41 2.57 -6.08 -7.41
N VAL A 42 2.02 -5.30 -6.48
CA VAL A 42 2.35 -3.87 -6.30
C VAL A 42 3.72 -3.74 -5.66
N ILE A 43 3.95 -4.47 -4.56
CA ILE A 43 5.27 -4.63 -3.94
C ILE A 43 5.94 -5.85 -4.55
N ARG A 44 7.18 -5.69 -5.02
CA ARG A 44 7.98 -6.79 -5.59
C ARG A 44 9.35 -6.95 -4.94
N ASP A 45 9.87 -5.87 -4.37
CA ASP A 45 11.19 -5.81 -3.77
C ASP A 45 11.07 -6.01 -2.26
N GLU A 46 11.83 -6.95 -1.71
CA GLU A 46 11.76 -7.28 -0.27
C GLU A 46 12.12 -6.08 0.61
N ALA A 47 13.08 -5.26 0.18
CA ALA A 47 13.44 -4.03 0.90
C ALA A 47 12.25 -3.06 1.06
N ILE A 48 11.38 -2.95 0.05
CA ILE A 48 10.19 -2.09 0.10
C ILE A 48 9.15 -2.69 1.04
N ARG A 49 8.95 -4.01 0.95
CA ARG A 49 8.05 -4.75 1.85
C ARG A 49 8.42 -4.53 3.31
N GLU A 50 9.67 -4.78 3.67
CA GLU A 50 10.18 -4.61 5.04
C GLU A 50 10.06 -3.16 5.50
N THR A 51 10.34 -2.19 4.62
CA THR A 51 10.16 -0.75 4.92
C THR A 51 8.69 -0.43 5.25
N MET A 52 7.73 -0.97 4.48
CA MET A 52 6.31 -0.74 4.73
C MET A 52 5.78 -1.51 5.94
N LEU A 53 6.39 -2.64 6.32
CA LEU A 53 6.06 -3.36 7.56
C LEU A 53 6.58 -2.62 8.80
N ALA A 54 7.76 -2.01 8.71
CA ALA A 54 8.40 -1.32 9.82
C ALA A 54 7.66 -0.05 10.27
N ILE A 55 6.85 0.55 9.39
CA ILE A 55 6.13 1.79 9.65
C ILE A 55 4.63 1.54 9.47
N ASP A 56 3.91 1.45 10.59
CA ASP A 56 2.47 1.27 10.57
C ASP A 56 1.76 2.51 10.00
N ARG A 57 1.02 2.34 8.90
CA ARG A 57 0.21 3.42 8.29
C ARG A 57 -0.78 4.04 9.28
N GLY A 58 -1.34 3.26 10.20
CA GLY A 58 -2.41 3.67 11.11
C GLY A 58 -2.02 4.83 12.02
N ILE A 59 -0.73 5.03 12.31
CA ILE A 59 -0.25 6.12 13.17
C ILE A 59 -0.39 7.51 12.52
N PHE A 60 -0.52 7.56 11.18
CA PHE A 60 -0.66 8.82 10.43
C PHE A 60 -2.12 9.17 10.12
N ILE A 61 -3.07 8.33 10.51
CA ILE A 61 -4.50 8.49 10.22
C ILE A 61 -5.21 9.14 11.40
N ASN A 62 -6.02 10.16 11.12
CA ASN A 62 -6.83 10.85 12.11
C ASN A 62 -7.83 9.90 12.79
N GLU A 63 -8.18 10.18 14.05
CA GLU A 63 -9.04 9.31 14.88
C GLU A 63 -10.43 9.06 14.27
N ASP A 64 -11.03 10.08 13.64
CA ASP A 64 -12.33 10.00 12.96
C ASP A 64 -12.32 9.11 11.70
N GLN A 65 -11.13 8.69 11.26
CA GLN A 65 -10.92 7.91 10.03
C GLN A 65 -10.28 6.54 10.29
N LYS A 66 -10.07 6.15 11.56
CA LYS A 66 -9.38 4.89 11.94
C LYS A 66 -10.01 3.65 11.32
N GLN A 67 -11.32 3.62 11.11
CA GLN A 67 -11.99 2.50 10.42
C GLN A 67 -11.49 2.26 8.98
N TRP A 68 -10.84 3.24 8.35
CA TRP A 68 -10.34 3.15 6.98
C TRP A 68 -8.81 3.11 6.90
N GLN A 69 -8.11 3.03 8.03
CA GLN A 69 -6.67 3.22 8.11
C GLN A 69 -5.84 2.25 7.24
N TYR A 70 -6.38 1.06 6.97
CA TYR A 70 -5.76 0.03 6.13
C TYR A 70 -6.53 -0.22 4.83
N GLU A 71 -7.27 0.76 4.32
CA GLU A 71 -7.83 0.70 2.98
C GLU A 71 -6.80 1.17 1.95
N ASP A 72 -6.72 0.51 0.80
CA ASP A 72 -5.82 0.90 -0.30
C ASP A 72 -6.37 2.09 -1.10
N ARG A 73 -6.58 3.21 -0.41
CA ARG A 73 -7.01 4.49 -0.97
C ARG A 73 -6.36 5.67 -0.25
N ALA A 74 -6.43 6.84 -0.88
CA ALA A 74 -6.05 8.08 -0.23
C ALA A 74 -7.04 8.43 0.89
N LEU A 75 -6.55 9.05 1.97
CA LEU A 75 -7.37 9.55 3.06
C LEU A 75 -7.02 11.02 3.34
N PRO A 76 -8.01 11.89 3.61
CA PRO A 76 -7.78 13.26 4.07
C PRO A 76 -6.87 13.33 5.31
N LEU A 77 -6.01 14.33 5.38
CA LEU A 77 -5.27 14.70 6.60
C LEU A 77 -5.71 16.07 7.16
N GLY A 78 -6.68 16.72 6.49
CA GLY A 78 -7.03 18.12 6.71
C GLY A 78 -6.23 19.05 5.79
N TYR A 79 -6.50 20.35 5.89
CA TYR A 79 -5.81 21.40 5.11
C TYR A 79 -5.77 21.14 3.59
N ASN A 80 -6.87 20.60 3.05
CA ASN A 80 -6.99 20.22 1.63
C ASN A 80 -5.87 19.27 1.15
N SER A 81 -5.36 18.43 2.06
CA SER A 81 -4.31 17.45 1.79
C SER A 81 -4.77 16.04 2.13
N THR A 82 -4.10 15.06 1.53
CA THR A 82 -4.36 13.63 1.74
C THR A 82 -3.07 12.87 1.95
N ILE A 83 -3.09 11.86 2.82
CA ILE A 83 -2.11 10.78 2.75
C ILE A 83 -2.42 9.94 1.51
N SER A 84 -1.41 9.69 0.68
CA SER A 84 -1.59 8.93 -0.56
C SER A 84 -2.00 7.48 -0.26
N ALA A 85 -2.55 6.80 -1.27
CA ALA A 85 -2.90 5.39 -1.17
C ALA A 85 -1.64 4.53 -0.90
N PRO A 86 -1.74 3.45 -0.12
CA PRO A 86 -0.65 2.51 0.14
C PRO A 86 0.10 2.04 -1.11
N HIS A 87 -0.61 1.73 -2.21
CA HIS A 87 0.06 1.34 -3.47
C HIS A 87 0.91 2.47 -4.09
N ILE A 88 0.54 3.73 -3.90
CA ILE A 88 1.34 4.89 -4.35
C ILE A 88 2.59 5.05 -3.50
N HIS A 89 2.51 4.85 -2.18
CA HIS A 89 3.70 4.83 -1.32
C HIS A 89 4.69 3.75 -1.75
N SER A 90 4.20 2.53 -2.03
CA SER A 90 5.04 1.45 -2.56
C SER A 90 5.73 1.85 -3.86
N LEU A 91 5.04 2.56 -4.77
CA LEU A 91 5.62 3.02 -6.03
C LEU A 91 6.72 4.08 -5.80
N GLY A 92 6.45 5.06 -4.94
CA GLY A 92 7.43 6.10 -4.57
C GLY A 92 8.69 5.50 -3.96
N LEU A 93 8.53 4.58 -3.01
CA LEU A 93 9.64 3.83 -2.41
C LEU A 93 10.43 3.05 -3.46
N ARG A 94 9.75 2.42 -4.43
CA ARG A 94 10.42 1.69 -5.51
C ARG A 94 11.31 2.58 -6.36
N VAL A 95 10.80 3.74 -6.79
CA VAL A 95 11.57 4.67 -7.61
C VAL A 95 12.81 5.14 -6.86
N MET A 96 12.66 5.49 -5.57
CA MET A 96 13.79 5.91 -4.73
C MET A 96 14.78 4.76 -4.49
N TYR A 97 14.30 3.56 -4.22
CA TYR A 97 15.13 2.38 -4.00
C TYR A 97 15.99 2.05 -5.23
N LEU A 98 15.41 2.12 -6.43
CA LEU A 98 16.15 1.94 -7.69
C LEU A 98 17.21 3.03 -7.89
N GLY A 99 16.85 4.30 -7.69
CA GLY A 99 17.80 5.41 -7.80
C GLY A 99 18.96 5.33 -6.81
N LEU A 100 18.72 4.85 -5.59
CA LEU A 100 19.77 4.62 -4.58
C LEU A 100 20.66 3.44 -4.96
N LYS A 101 20.07 2.33 -5.44
CA LYS A 101 20.81 1.16 -5.89
C LYS A 101 21.71 1.51 -7.08
N ASP A 102 21.22 2.30 -8.03
CA ASP A 102 22.01 2.74 -9.18
C ASP A 102 23.21 3.58 -8.73
N ARG A 103 23.01 4.54 -7.83
CA ARG A 103 24.10 5.38 -7.28
C ARG A 103 25.17 4.58 -6.54
N LEU A 104 24.78 3.60 -5.73
CA LEU A 104 25.72 2.75 -5.00
C LEU A 104 26.47 1.77 -5.91
N ASN A 105 25.90 1.43 -7.07
CA ASN A 105 26.52 0.56 -8.07
C ASN A 105 27.39 1.33 -9.08
N VAL A 106 27.49 2.66 -8.98
CA VAL A 106 28.46 3.42 -9.79
C VAL A 106 29.86 3.09 -9.29
N LYS A 107 30.53 2.16 -9.97
CA LYS A 107 31.99 2.05 -9.90
C LYS A 107 32.53 3.37 -10.46
N ILE A 108 33.12 4.20 -9.60
CA ILE A 108 33.91 5.34 -10.03
C ILE A 108 35.06 4.75 -10.85
N LEU A 109 35.00 4.97 -12.17
CA LEU A 109 36.06 4.59 -13.11
C LEU A 109 37.32 5.43 -12.85
#